data_AF-A0A957ZAM1-F1
#
_entry.id   AF-A0A957ZAM1-F1
#
_cell.length_a   1.000
_cell.length_b   1.000
_cell.length_c   1.000
_cell.angle_alpha   90.00
_cell.angle_beta   90.00
_cell.angle_gamma   90.00
#
_symmetry.space_group_name_H-M   'P 1'
#
loop_
_entity.id
_entity.type
_entity.pdbx_description
1 polymer ?
#
loop_
_entity_poly.entity_id
_entity_poly.type
_entity_poly.pdbx_seq_one_letter_code
_entity_poly.pdbx_strand_id
1 'polypeptide(L)'
;ALALFAIYHWAYAEFDDSLDGLIYGAMVGLGFAMTENFLYFLSSYGNRSLSDFTWLFLLRTILFGINHALYTGLTGLGLGLARNSPRSYANWLYPLLGLLAAALVHGLHNFGIALTSARWTNLIFSGALAIIGLTLLPVVIWVIWQKQRAILADELADEVGDTLSQDEYELLLRHWHRPLLRRRDPTKRTQVRRLHLYAELALHKRRLHTFGITREPQLPLQIGRIRAKLEETTGLKIGG
;
A
#
# COMPACT_ATOMS: atom_id res chain seq x y z
N ALA A 1 -13.12 -7.99 6.79
CA ALA A 1 -13.45 -8.00 5.34
C ALA A 1 -14.56 -7.00 4.99
N LEU A 2 -15.76 -7.05 5.58
CA LEU A 2 -16.88 -6.16 5.21
C LEU A 2 -16.56 -4.65 5.31
N ALA A 3 -15.94 -4.21 6.41
CA ALA A 3 -15.50 -2.81 6.56
C ALA A 3 -14.52 -2.37 5.46
N LEU A 4 -13.63 -3.28 5.03
CA LEU A 4 -12.68 -3.01 3.96
C LEU A 4 -13.36 -2.94 2.59
N PHE A 5 -14.34 -3.80 2.31
CA PHE A 5 -15.17 -3.70 1.10
C PHE A 5 -15.98 -2.40 1.08
N ALA A 6 -16.50 -1.95 2.23
CA ALA A 6 -17.19 -0.67 2.35
C ALA A 6 -16.26 0.51 2.06
N ILE A 7 -15.05 0.52 2.64
CA ILE A 7 -14.02 1.54 2.36
C ILE A 7 -13.59 1.50 0.90
N TYR A 8 -13.38 0.32 0.32
CA TYR A 8 -13.04 0.18 -1.10
C TYR A 8 -14.12 0.77 -2.02
N HIS A 9 -15.40 0.60 -1.68
CA HIS A 9 -16.48 1.16 -2.47
C HIS A 9 -16.64 2.68 -2.27
N TRP A 10 -16.52 3.15 -1.03
CA TRP A 10 -16.75 4.55 -0.67
C TRP A 10 -15.56 5.46 -0.97
N ALA A 11 -14.35 4.99 -0.69
CA ALA A 11 -13.09 5.65 -0.97
C ALA A 11 -12.40 5.01 -2.18
N TYR A 12 -13.17 4.51 -3.16
CA TYR A 12 -12.63 3.89 -4.36
C TYR A 12 -11.54 4.77 -4.96
N ALA A 13 -11.78 6.08 -5.12
CA ALA A 13 -10.80 7.01 -5.67
C ALA A 13 -9.42 6.98 -4.96
N GLU A 14 -9.34 6.66 -3.66
CA GLU A 14 -8.08 6.65 -2.89
C GLU A 14 -7.23 5.37 -3.06
N PHE A 15 -7.79 4.30 -3.63
CA PHE A 15 -7.03 3.05 -3.87
C PHE A 15 -6.21 3.15 -5.16
N ASP A 16 -5.23 4.03 -5.28
CA ASP A 16 -4.57 4.25 -6.57
C ASP A 16 -3.54 3.16 -6.95
N ASP A 17 -2.96 2.45 -5.98
CA ASP A 17 -2.09 1.29 -6.18
C ASP A 17 -2.46 0.09 -5.27
N SER A 18 -1.88 -1.07 -5.61
CA SER A 18 -1.94 -2.32 -4.85
C SER A 18 -1.41 -2.13 -3.42
N LEU A 19 -0.44 -1.23 -3.23
CA LEU A 19 0.10 -0.86 -1.93
C LEU A 19 -0.93 -0.13 -1.05
N ASP A 20 -1.73 0.77 -1.63
CA ASP A 20 -2.78 1.47 -0.89
C ASP A 20 -3.79 0.44 -0.38
N GLY A 21 -4.15 -0.53 -1.23
CA GLY A 21 -4.95 -1.66 -0.83
C GLY A 21 -4.41 -2.39 0.40
N LEU A 22 -3.12 -2.73 0.40
CA LEU A 22 -2.44 -3.36 1.53
C LEU A 22 -2.49 -2.49 2.79
N ILE A 23 -2.24 -1.18 2.67
CA ILE A 23 -2.21 -0.23 3.80
C ILE A 23 -3.61 -0.04 4.39
N TYR A 24 -4.63 0.22 3.57
CA TYR A 24 -6.02 0.32 4.03
C TYR A 24 -6.49 -0.98 4.67
N GLY A 25 -6.15 -2.12 4.06
CA GLY A 25 -6.39 -3.43 4.64
C GLY A 25 -5.76 -3.56 6.03
N ALA A 26 -4.49 -3.22 6.18
CA ALA A 26 -3.78 -3.28 7.45
C ALA A 26 -4.39 -2.35 8.52
N MET A 27 -4.76 -1.11 8.16
CA MET A 27 -5.42 -0.18 9.07
C MET A 27 -6.75 -0.71 9.59
N VAL A 28 -7.56 -1.32 8.73
CA VAL A 28 -8.82 -1.97 9.13
C VAL A 28 -8.55 -3.14 10.08
N GLY A 29 -7.50 -3.92 9.84
CA GLY A 29 -7.09 -5.03 10.71
C GLY A 29 -6.65 -4.58 12.09
N LEU A 30 -5.87 -3.50 12.16
CA LEU A 30 -5.46 -2.91 13.43
C LEU A 30 -6.66 -2.37 14.22
N GLY A 31 -7.61 -1.71 13.56
CA GLY A 31 -8.85 -1.27 14.19
C GLY A 31 -9.66 -2.43 14.75
N PHE A 32 -9.81 -3.52 13.97
CA PHE A 32 -10.45 -4.75 14.43
C PHE A 32 -9.73 -5.35 15.64
N ALA A 33 -8.40 -5.46 15.58
CA ALA A 33 -7.57 -5.97 16.67
C ALA A 33 -7.74 -5.16 17.95
N MET A 34 -7.79 -3.84 17.84
CA MET A 34 -8.02 -2.95 18.97
C MET A 34 -9.37 -3.23 19.63
N THR A 35 -10.45 -3.30 18.85
CA THR A 35 -11.79 -3.60 19.38
C THR A 35 -11.85 -4.99 20.03
N GLU A 36 -11.29 -6.00 19.36
CA GLU A 36 -11.25 -7.37 19.90
C GLU A 36 -10.45 -7.45 21.20
N ASN A 37 -9.27 -6.83 21.24
CA ASN A 37 -8.42 -6.79 22.43
C ASN A 37 -9.10 -6.07 23.58
N PHE A 38 -9.76 -4.94 23.33
CA PHE A 38 -10.51 -4.21 24.35
C PHE A 38 -11.59 -5.08 25.00
N LEU A 39 -12.42 -5.74 24.19
CA LEU A 39 -13.46 -6.65 24.69
C LEU A 39 -12.88 -7.83 25.46
N TYR A 40 -11.77 -8.40 24.99
CA TYR A 40 -11.09 -9.52 25.64
C TYR A 40 -10.47 -9.13 26.99
N PHE A 41 -9.90 -7.93 27.09
CA PHE A 41 -9.35 -7.41 28.34
C PHE A 41 -10.45 -7.14 29.35
N LEU A 42 -11.58 -6.58 28.90
CA LEU A 42 -12.74 -6.34 29.75
C LEU A 42 -13.30 -7.65 30.33
N SER A 43 -13.43 -8.71 29.51
CA SER A 43 -13.90 -10.02 29.98
C SER A 43 -12.89 -10.77 30.86
N SER A 44 -11.60 -10.47 30.72
CA SER A 44 -10.52 -11.12 31.48
C SER A 44 -10.16 -10.39 32.77
N TYR A 45 -10.68 -9.16 32.96
CA TYR A 45 -10.40 -8.34 34.14
C TYR A 45 -10.92 -9.02 35.42
N GLY A 46 -10.07 -9.14 36.43
CA GLY A 46 -10.40 -9.80 37.71
C GLY A 46 -10.36 -11.34 37.68
N ASN A 47 -10.30 -11.97 36.51
CA ASN A 47 -10.30 -13.44 36.34
C ASN A 47 -8.90 -14.06 36.20
N ARG A 48 -7.84 -13.24 36.21
CA ARG A 48 -6.45 -13.64 36.01
C ARG A 48 -5.55 -12.93 37.02
N SER A 49 -4.40 -13.53 37.34
CA SER A 49 -3.35 -12.84 38.09
C SER A 49 -2.84 -11.63 37.30
N LEU A 50 -2.28 -10.64 38.01
CA LEU A 50 -1.75 -9.42 37.38
C LEU A 50 -0.64 -9.75 36.37
N SER A 51 0.22 -10.73 36.66
CA SER A 51 1.26 -11.20 35.76
C SER A 51 0.69 -11.82 34.48
N ASP A 52 -0.29 -12.71 34.60
CA ASP A 52 -0.94 -13.36 33.46
C ASP A 52 -1.71 -12.37 32.60
N PHE A 53 -2.37 -11.39 33.22
CA PHE A 53 -3.06 -10.31 32.51
C PHE A 53 -2.08 -9.42 31.74
N THR A 54 -0.96 -9.03 32.38
CA THR A 54 0.07 -8.19 31.75
C THR A 54 0.70 -8.92 30.55
N TRP A 55 1.01 -10.21 30.72
CA TRP A 55 1.55 -11.03 29.65
C TRP A 55 0.57 -11.17 28.47
N LEU A 56 -0.69 -11.49 28.76
CA LEU A 56 -1.76 -11.55 27.77
C LEU A 56 -1.91 -10.22 27.02
N PHE A 57 -1.89 -9.09 27.74
CA PHE A 57 -2.00 -7.76 27.17
C PHE A 57 -0.89 -7.49 26.14
N LEU A 58 0.37 -7.76 26.49
CA LEU A 58 1.51 -7.55 25.60
C LEU A 58 1.43 -8.41 24.35
N LEU A 59 1.11 -9.70 24.51
CA LEU A 59 0.97 -10.63 23.38
C LEU A 59 -0.14 -10.22 22.42
N ARG A 60 -1.32 -9.89 22.96
CA ARG A 60 -2.47 -9.52 22.13
C ARG A 60 -2.25 -8.19 21.42
N THR A 61 -1.65 -7.22 22.10
CA THR A 61 -1.48 -5.86 21.56
C THR A 61 -0.40 -5.81 20.48
N ILE A 62 0.74 -6.46 20.72
CA ILE A 62 1.87 -6.42 19.79
C ILE A 62 1.73 -7.52 18.74
N LEU A 63 1.73 -8.78 19.18
CA LEU A 63 1.84 -9.93 18.28
C LEU A 63 0.56 -10.13 17.47
N PHE A 64 -0.59 -10.23 18.15
CA PHE A 64 -1.86 -10.51 17.47
C PHE A 64 -2.39 -9.28 16.72
N GLY A 65 -2.09 -8.07 17.22
CA GLY A 65 -2.36 -6.82 16.50
C GLY A 65 -1.68 -6.78 15.13
N ILE A 66 -0.38 -7.09 15.08
CA ILE A 66 0.39 -7.16 13.82
C ILE A 66 -0.15 -8.26 12.90
N ASN A 67 -0.51 -9.42 13.44
CA ASN A 67 -1.09 -10.51 12.68
C ASN A 67 -2.41 -10.11 12.00
N HIS A 68 -3.30 -9.42 12.71
CA HIS A 68 -4.55 -8.93 12.12
C HIS A 68 -4.31 -7.93 11.00
N ALA A 69 -3.35 -7.02 11.17
CA ALA A 69 -2.94 -6.09 10.11
C ALA A 69 -2.46 -6.83 8.85
N LEU A 70 -1.70 -7.91 9.02
CA LEU A 70 -1.24 -8.75 7.91
C LEU A 70 -2.43 -9.42 7.20
N TYR A 71 -3.32 -10.07 7.94
CA TYR A 71 -4.40 -10.86 7.35
C TYR A 71 -5.36 -9.98 6.56
N THR A 72 -5.80 -8.87 7.12
CA THR A 72 -6.68 -7.94 6.40
C THR A 72 -5.93 -7.18 5.31
N GLY A 73 -4.63 -6.93 5.50
CA GLY A 73 -3.74 -6.39 4.47
C GLY A 73 -3.72 -7.25 3.21
N LEU A 74 -3.68 -8.58 3.33
CA LEU A 74 -3.75 -9.50 2.17
C LEU A 74 -5.08 -9.39 1.41
N THR A 75 -6.19 -9.21 2.13
CA THR A 75 -7.49 -8.95 1.50
C THR A 75 -7.47 -7.61 0.76
N GLY A 76 -6.87 -6.58 1.36
CA GLY A 76 -6.73 -5.25 0.76
C GLY A 76 -5.83 -5.23 -0.47
N LEU A 77 -4.73 -5.98 -0.44
CA LEU A 77 -3.85 -6.18 -1.59
C LEU A 77 -4.64 -6.79 -2.77
N GLY A 78 -5.50 -7.78 -2.51
CA GLY A 78 -6.39 -8.35 -3.52
C GLY A 78 -7.31 -7.31 -4.18
N LEU A 79 -7.88 -6.40 -3.39
CA LEU A 79 -8.70 -5.29 -3.90
C LEU A 79 -7.89 -4.27 -4.72
N GLY A 80 -6.68 -3.94 -4.27
CA GLY A 80 -5.79 -3.05 -5.00
C GLY A 80 -5.31 -3.64 -6.34
N LEU A 81 -5.02 -4.95 -6.37
CA LEU A 81 -4.71 -5.67 -7.60
C LEU A 81 -5.92 -5.74 -8.56
N ALA A 82 -7.12 -5.89 -8.02
CA ALA A 82 -8.38 -5.89 -8.78
C ALA A 82 -8.54 -4.60 -9.58
N ARG A 83 -8.39 -3.45 -8.90
CA ARG A 83 -8.50 -2.13 -9.54
C ARG A 83 -7.46 -1.93 -10.62
N ASN A 84 -6.21 -2.35 -10.38
CA ASN A 84 -5.10 -2.16 -11.30
C ASN A 84 -5.09 -3.12 -12.50
N SER A 85 -6.15 -3.91 -12.68
CA SER A 85 -6.26 -4.87 -13.76
C SER A 85 -7.21 -4.40 -14.87
N PRO A 86 -6.79 -4.43 -16.14
CA PRO A 86 -7.68 -4.13 -17.26
C PRO A 86 -8.73 -5.23 -17.48
N ARG A 87 -8.53 -6.43 -16.89
CA ARG A 87 -9.37 -7.60 -17.16
C ARG A 87 -10.58 -7.65 -16.22
N SER A 88 -11.78 -7.81 -16.77
CA SER A 88 -13.03 -7.83 -16.00
C SER A 88 -13.11 -8.94 -14.94
N TYR A 89 -12.57 -10.14 -15.23
CA TYR A 89 -12.56 -11.24 -14.26
C TYR A 89 -11.70 -10.95 -13.02
N ALA A 90 -10.72 -10.05 -13.14
CA ALA A 90 -9.81 -9.71 -12.05
C ALA A 90 -10.52 -9.00 -10.90
N ASN A 91 -11.65 -8.33 -11.18
CA ASN A 91 -12.48 -7.65 -10.19
C ASN A 91 -13.06 -8.60 -9.13
N TRP A 92 -13.20 -9.88 -9.45
CA TRP A 92 -13.68 -10.91 -8.52
C TRP A 92 -12.57 -11.86 -8.09
N LEU A 93 -11.67 -12.21 -9.02
CA LEU A 93 -10.61 -13.17 -8.75
C LEU A 93 -9.59 -12.64 -7.72
N TYR A 94 -9.08 -11.42 -7.88
CA TYR A 94 -8.05 -10.93 -6.96
C TYR A 94 -8.54 -10.67 -5.54
N PRO A 95 -9.75 -10.09 -5.30
CA PRO A 95 -10.30 -10.00 -3.96
C PRO A 95 -10.55 -11.36 -3.33
N LEU A 96 -11.03 -12.35 -4.12
CA LEU A 96 -11.22 -13.71 -3.65
C LEU A 96 -9.90 -14.36 -3.25
N LEU A 97 -8.85 -14.26 -4.08
CA LEU A 97 -7.53 -14.79 -3.76
C LEU A 97 -6.93 -14.12 -2.52
N GLY A 98 -7.09 -12.80 -2.37
CA GLY A 98 -6.64 -12.07 -1.19
C GLY A 98 -7.37 -12.53 0.08
N LEU A 99 -8.69 -12.77 -0.01
CA LEU A 99 -9.48 -13.31 1.10
C LEU A 99 -9.09 -14.74 1.46
N LEU A 100 -8.89 -15.60 0.46
CA LEU A 100 -8.44 -16.99 0.66
C LEU A 100 -7.04 -17.04 1.30
N ALA A 101 -6.11 -16.20 0.83
CA ALA A 101 -4.79 -16.07 1.43
C ALA A 101 -4.89 -15.61 2.90
N ALA A 102 -5.72 -14.60 3.19
CA ALA A 102 -5.97 -14.14 4.56
C ALA A 102 -6.53 -15.26 5.45
N ALA A 103 -7.54 -16.00 4.96
CA ALA A 103 -8.16 -17.11 5.68
C ALA A 103 -7.18 -18.27 5.92
N LEU A 104 -6.33 -18.58 4.94
CA LEU A 104 -5.31 -19.62 5.07
C LEU A 104 -4.29 -19.27 6.15
N VAL A 105 -3.72 -18.06 6.11
CA VAL A 105 -2.69 -17.64 7.07
C VAL A 105 -3.28 -17.52 8.47
N HIS A 106 -4.50 -16.99 8.61
CA HIS A 106 -5.20 -16.93 9.89
C HIS A 106 -5.57 -18.34 10.40
N GLY A 107 -6.01 -19.24 9.51
CA GLY A 107 -6.28 -20.64 9.84
C GLY A 107 -5.03 -21.38 10.31
N LEU A 108 -3.88 -21.17 9.66
CA LEU A 108 -2.60 -21.73 10.06
C LEU A 108 -2.16 -21.22 11.44
N HIS A 109 -2.37 -19.92 11.72
CA HIS A 109 -2.15 -19.35 13.04
C HIS A 109 -3.00 -20.05 14.11
N ASN A 110 -4.30 -20.20 13.87
CA ASN A 110 -5.22 -20.83 14.82
C ASN A 110 -4.92 -22.32 15.00
N PHE A 111 -4.55 -23.02 13.92
CA PHE A 111 -4.15 -24.41 13.97
C PHE A 111 -2.89 -24.61 14.82
N GLY A 112 -1.87 -23.76 14.64
CA GLY A 112 -0.67 -23.84 15.46
C GLY A 112 -0.94 -23.52 16.94
N ILE A 113 -1.78 -22.51 17.23
CA ILE A 113 -2.23 -22.23 18.60
C ILE A 113 -2.89 -23.48 19.22
N ALA A 114 -3.77 -24.16 18.48
CA ALA A 114 -4.47 -25.35 18.95
C ALA A 114 -3.53 -26.55 19.18
N LEU A 115 -2.47 -26.69 18.38
CA LEU A 115 -1.50 -27.78 18.49
C LEU A 115 -0.50 -27.57 19.65
N THR A 116 -0.27 -26.31 20.04
CA THR A 116 0.67 -25.95 21.11
C THR A 116 -0.04 -25.86 22.47
N SER A 117 0.01 -26.92 23.27
CA SER A 117 -0.54 -26.92 24.64
C SER A 117 0.32 -26.12 25.64
N ALA A 118 1.62 -25.94 25.35
CA ALA A 118 2.53 -25.17 26.19
C ALA A 118 2.57 -23.68 25.80
N ARG A 119 2.56 -22.80 26.81
CA ARG A 119 2.55 -21.33 26.65
C ARG A 119 3.73 -20.81 25.81
N TRP A 120 4.91 -21.42 25.96
CA TRP A 120 6.13 -21.01 25.24
C TRP A 120 6.15 -21.44 23.77
N THR A 121 5.63 -22.61 23.43
CA THR A 121 5.55 -23.07 22.04
C THR A 121 4.56 -22.26 21.22
N ASN A 122 3.43 -21.86 21.85
CA ASN A 122 2.47 -20.95 21.22
C ASN A 122 3.11 -19.59 20.91
N LEU A 123 3.88 -19.05 21.87
CA LEU A 123 4.61 -17.81 21.71
C LEU A 123 5.58 -17.86 20.53
N ILE A 124 6.40 -18.90 20.45
CA ILE A 124 7.40 -19.07 19.38
C ILE A 124 6.70 -19.17 18.03
N PHE A 125 5.64 -19.97 17.93
CA PHE A 125 4.90 -20.16 16.68
C PHE A 125 4.21 -18.86 16.22
N SER A 126 3.45 -18.23 17.11
CA SER A 126 2.76 -16.97 16.83
C SER A 126 3.76 -15.85 16.50
N GLY A 127 4.93 -15.85 17.17
CA GLY A 127 6.00 -14.90 16.92
C GLY A 127 6.69 -15.12 15.58
N ALA A 128 6.93 -16.37 15.20
CA ALA A 128 7.47 -16.70 13.88
C ALA A 128 6.54 -16.24 12.76
N LEU A 129 5.23 -16.47 12.88
CA LEU A 129 4.23 -15.98 11.92
C LEU A 129 4.20 -14.44 11.86
N ALA A 130 4.26 -13.76 13.00
CA ALA A 130 4.33 -12.30 13.05
C ALA A 130 5.59 -11.76 12.37
N ILE A 131 6.76 -12.40 12.57
CA ILE A 131 8.02 -12.06 11.91
C ILE A 131 7.93 -12.31 10.40
N ILE A 132 7.32 -13.41 9.95
CA ILE A 132 7.09 -13.66 8.53
C ILE A 132 6.23 -12.53 7.94
N GLY A 133 5.15 -12.14 8.61
CA GLY A 133 4.34 -10.99 8.20
C GLY A 133 5.14 -9.69 8.11
N LEU A 134 5.91 -9.39 9.16
CA LEU A 134 6.72 -8.18 9.27
C LEU A 134 7.85 -8.15 8.23
N THR A 135 8.37 -9.29 7.80
CA THR A 135 9.42 -9.38 6.75
C THR A 135 8.84 -9.42 5.34
N LEU A 136 7.65 -10.00 5.14
CA LEU A 136 6.96 -9.98 3.85
C LEU A 136 6.48 -8.57 3.47
N LEU A 137 6.03 -7.76 4.43
CA LEU A 137 5.61 -6.39 4.16
C LEU A 137 6.68 -5.54 3.45
N PRO A 138 7.93 -5.39 3.96
CA PRO A 138 8.96 -4.64 3.27
C PRO A 138 9.36 -5.28 1.94
N VAL A 139 9.26 -6.61 1.78
CA VAL A 139 9.48 -7.28 0.50
C VAL A 139 8.41 -6.90 -0.53
N VAL A 140 7.13 -6.95 -0.15
CA VAL A 140 6.01 -6.53 -1.02
C VAL A 140 6.14 -5.06 -1.38
N ILE A 141 6.42 -4.20 -0.39
CA ILE A 141 6.71 -2.78 -0.60
C ILE A 141 7.86 -2.61 -1.58
N TRP A 142 8.96 -3.35 -1.40
CA TRP A 142 10.12 -3.29 -2.29
C TRP A 142 9.79 -3.75 -3.71
N VAL A 143 9.02 -4.83 -3.89
CA VAL A 143 8.57 -5.31 -5.22
C VAL A 143 7.71 -4.26 -5.90
N ILE A 144 6.74 -3.68 -5.18
CA ILE A 144 5.90 -2.60 -5.70
C ILE A 144 6.78 -1.41 -6.08
N TRP A 145 7.79 -1.09 -5.27
CA TRP A 145 8.71 0.00 -5.56
C TRP A 145 9.56 -0.22 -6.81
N GLN A 146 10.04 -1.45 -7.05
CA GLN A 146 10.73 -1.77 -8.29
C GLN A 146 9.81 -1.62 -9.51
N LYS A 147 8.56 -2.08 -9.39
CA LYS A 147 7.56 -1.94 -10.45
C LYS A 147 7.25 -0.48 -10.76
N GLN A 148 7.03 0.35 -9.74
CA GLN A 148 6.77 1.78 -9.90
C GLN A 148 7.96 2.50 -10.55
N ARG A 149 9.19 2.20 -10.12
CA ARG A 149 10.39 2.73 -10.77
C ARG A 149 10.47 2.35 -12.24
N ALA A 150 10.16 1.11 -12.61
CA ALA A 150 10.16 0.67 -14.00
C ALA A 150 9.11 1.41 -14.84
N ILE A 151 7.91 1.64 -14.30
CA ILE A 151 6.87 2.45 -14.95
C ILE A 151 7.34 3.88 -15.18
N LEU A 152 7.95 4.52 -14.16
CA LEU A 152 8.48 5.88 -14.29
C LEU A 152 9.56 5.96 -15.37
N ALA A 153 10.43 4.97 -15.46
CA ALA A 153 11.50 4.94 -16.47
C ALA A 153 10.92 4.81 -17.89
N ASP A 154 9.92 3.95 -18.08
CA ASP A 154 9.27 3.69 -19.36
C ASP A 154 8.47 4.92 -19.85
N GLU A 155 7.65 5.50 -18.97
CA GLU A 155 6.69 6.55 -19.32
C GLU A 155 7.27 7.96 -19.37
N LEU A 156 8.48 8.18 -18.82
CA LEU A 156 9.17 9.47 -18.88
C LEU A 156 10.31 9.50 -19.91
N ALA A 157 10.66 8.37 -20.52
CA ALA A 157 11.78 8.29 -21.46
C ALA A 157 11.63 9.25 -22.65
N ASP A 158 10.40 9.50 -23.10
CA ASP A 158 10.04 10.42 -24.18
C ASP A 158 10.00 11.90 -23.76
N GLU A 159 9.97 12.20 -22.46
CA GLU A 159 10.00 13.56 -21.93
C GLU A 159 11.44 14.06 -21.71
N VAL A 160 12.44 13.15 -21.74
CA VAL A 160 13.86 13.46 -21.57
C VAL A 160 14.39 14.24 -22.77
N GLY A 161 14.96 15.41 -22.50
CA GLY A 161 15.55 16.29 -23.51
C GLY A 161 14.62 17.40 -24.01
N ASP A 162 13.31 17.28 -23.79
CA ASP A 162 12.33 18.33 -24.09
C ASP A 162 12.00 19.14 -22.84
N THR A 163 11.28 18.52 -21.88
CA THR A 163 10.86 19.18 -20.64
C THR A 163 11.64 18.70 -19.42
N LEU A 164 12.18 17.47 -19.46
CA LEU A 164 12.92 16.82 -18.37
C LEU A 164 14.40 16.72 -18.72
N SER A 165 15.29 17.22 -17.85
CA SER A 165 16.74 17.05 -18.03
C SER A 165 17.19 15.64 -17.64
N GLN A 166 18.31 15.19 -18.20
CA GLN A 166 18.91 13.89 -17.88
C GLN A 166 19.21 13.74 -16.37
N ASP A 167 19.76 14.80 -15.76
CA ASP A 167 20.09 14.81 -14.32
C ASP A 167 18.84 14.66 -13.44
N GLU A 168 17.72 15.27 -13.85
CA GLU A 168 16.46 15.18 -13.12
C GLU A 168 15.77 13.84 -13.30
N TYR A 169 15.86 13.26 -14.50
CA TYR A 169 15.39 11.91 -14.77
C TYR A 169 16.11 10.88 -13.90
N GLU A 170 17.44 10.95 -13.81
CA GLU A 170 18.22 10.07 -12.93
C GLU A 170 17.91 10.30 -11.44
N LEU A 171 17.74 11.57 -11.04
CA LEU A 171 17.34 11.91 -9.67
C LEU A 171 15.95 11.35 -9.32
N LEU A 172 14.99 11.46 -10.23
CA LEU A 172 13.66 10.88 -10.11
C LEU A 172 13.74 9.37 -9.91
N LEU A 173 14.38 8.65 -10.82
CA LEU A 173 14.45 7.18 -10.75
C LEU A 173 15.15 6.70 -9.48
N ARG A 174 16.12 7.45 -8.96
CA ARG A 174 16.84 7.13 -7.74
C ARG A 174 16.03 7.41 -6.47
N HIS A 175 15.21 8.46 -6.44
CA HIS A 175 14.53 8.95 -5.23
C HIS A 175 13.01 9.12 -5.35
N TRP A 176 12.36 8.44 -6.30
CA TRP A 176 10.93 8.64 -6.58
C TRP A 176 10.02 8.44 -5.35
N HIS A 177 10.38 7.53 -4.43
CA HIS A 177 9.63 7.22 -3.20
C HIS A 177 9.96 8.15 -2.01
N ARG A 178 10.99 9.00 -2.16
CA ARG A 178 11.39 10.01 -1.18
C ARG A 178 11.70 11.31 -1.92
N PRO A 179 10.68 12.06 -2.38
CA PRO A 179 10.89 13.40 -2.91
C PRO A 179 11.32 14.33 -1.76
N LEU A 180 12.59 14.21 -1.39
CA LEU A 180 13.42 15.06 -0.55
C LEU A 180 12.74 15.63 0.71
N LEU A 181 12.87 14.89 1.81
CA LEU A 181 12.87 15.43 3.18
C LEU A 181 14.05 16.40 3.37
N ARG A 182 13.99 17.60 2.78
CA ARG A 182 14.94 18.70 3.07
C ARG A 182 14.28 20.05 2.80
N ARG A 183 13.24 20.33 3.61
CA ARG A 183 12.30 21.46 3.52
C ARG A 183 12.87 22.88 3.72
N ARG A 184 14.18 23.07 3.81
CA ARG A 184 14.78 24.35 4.23
C ARG A 184 15.23 25.28 3.10
N ASP A 185 15.34 24.79 1.87
CA ASP A 185 15.85 25.58 0.74
C ASP A 185 14.71 25.92 -0.26
N PRO A 186 14.42 27.21 -0.52
CA PRO A 186 13.37 27.63 -1.44
C PRO A 186 13.55 27.09 -2.87
N THR A 187 14.78 27.01 -3.36
CA THR A 187 15.07 26.50 -4.72
C THR A 187 14.74 25.01 -4.86
N LYS A 188 14.93 24.24 -3.78
CA LYS A 188 14.62 22.80 -3.74
C LYS A 188 13.12 22.53 -3.65
N ARG A 189 12.29 23.51 -3.23
CA ARG A 189 10.83 23.34 -3.18
C ARG A 189 10.22 23.26 -4.58
N THR A 190 10.66 24.15 -5.48
CA THR A 190 10.19 24.14 -6.88
C THR A 190 10.61 22.87 -7.59
N GLN A 191 11.86 22.43 -7.37
CA GLN A 191 12.34 21.16 -7.91
C GLN A 191 11.50 19.97 -7.40
N VAL A 192 11.26 19.86 -6.09
CA VAL A 192 10.41 18.78 -5.53
C VAL A 192 9.00 18.79 -6.11
N ARG A 193 8.39 19.96 -6.28
CA ARG A 193 7.06 20.08 -6.90
C ARG A 193 7.09 19.60 -8.35
N ARG A 194 8.14 19.93 -9.10
CA ARG A 194 8.32 19.48 -10.49
C ARG A 194 8.51 17.97 -10.59
N LEU A 195 9.34 17.40 -9.73
CA LEU A 195 9.54 15.95 -9.64
C LEU A 195 8.23 15.21 -9.33
N HIS A 196 7.39 15.78 -8.45
CA HIS A 196 6.06 15.22 -8.16
C HIS A 196 5.13 15.26 -9.37
N LEU A 197 5.11 16.37 -10.13
CA LEU A 197 4.32 16.48 -11.36
C LEU A 197 4.76 15.47 -12.43
N TYR A 198 6.06 15.21 -12.57
CA TYR A 198 6.56 14.16 -13.48
C TYR A 198 6.13 12.76 -13.04
N ALA A 199 6.18 12.45 -11.74
CA ALA A 199 5.67 11.19 -11.22
C ALA A 199 4.15 11.04 -11.48
N GLU A 200 3.39 12.11 -11.27
CA GLU A 200 1.96 12.15 -11.57
C GLU A 200 1.68 11.96 -13.06
N LEU A 201 2.43 12.64 -13.93
CA LEU A 201 2.35 12.52 -15.39
C LEU A 201 2.56 11.06 -15.84
N ALA A 202 3.64 10.44 -15.38
CA ALA A 202 3.98 9.05 -15.72
C ALA A 202 2.89 8.07 -15.29
N LEU A 203 2.33 8.23 -14.08
CA LEU A 203 1.22 7.40 -13.60
C LEU A 203 -0.04 7.58 -14.45
N HIS A 204 -0.37 8.81 -14.86
CA HIS A 204 -1.52 9.08 -15.72
C HIS A 204 -1.33 8.52 -17.13
N LYS A 205 -0.13 8.66 -17.73
CA LYS A 205 0.23 8.04 -19.02
C LYS A 205 0.09 6.53 -18.94
N ARG A 206 0.65 5.90 -17.89
CA ARG A 206 0.54 4.45 -17.69
C ARG A 206 -0.90 3.98 -17.57
N ARG A 207 -1.72 4.70 -16.78
CA ARG A 207 -3.13 4.37 -16.59
C ARG A 207 -3.89 4.49 -17.91
N LEU A 208 -3.60 5.53 -18.70
CA LEU A 208 -4.20 5.71 -20.03
C LEU A 208 -3.80 4.58 -21.00
N HIS A 209 -2.52 4.19 -21.03
CA HIS A 209 -2.05 3.06 -21.83
C HIS A 209 -2.67 1.72 -21.41
N THR A 210 -2.87 1.52 -20.11
CA THR A 210 -3.38 0.25 -19.57
C THR A 210 -4.89 0.09 -19.75
N PHE A 211 -5.65 1.16 -19.53
CA PHE A 211 -7.12 1.11 -19.47
C PHE A 211 -7.82 1.72 -20.69
N GLY A 212 -7.10 2.54 -21.46
CA GLY A 212 -7.64 3.25 -22.60
C GLY A 212 -8.60 4.38 -22.24
N ILE A 213 -8.89 5.22 -23.24
CA ILE A 213 -9.76 6.40 -23.12
C ILE A 213 -11.20 6.01 -22.78
N THR A 214 -11.66 4.84 -23.20
CA THR A 214 -13.03 4.37 -22.98
C THR A 214 -13.34 4.15 -21.50
N ARG A 215 -12.36 3.68 -20.72
CA ARG A 215 -12.52 3.43 -19.28
C ARG A 215 -12.18 4.64 -18.44
N GLU A 216 -11.26 5.50 -18.91
CA GLU A 216 -10.77 6.66 -18.17
C GLU A 216 -10.70 7.92 -19.07
N PRO A 217 -11.87 8.49 -19.47
CA PRO A 217 -11.94 9.56 -20.48
C PRO A 217 -11.33 10.89 -20.04
N GLN A 218 -11.19 11.11 -18.72
CA GLN A 218 -10.58 12.30 -18.13
C GLN A 218 -9.04 12.35 -18.25
N LEU A 219 -8.37 11.22 -18.42
CA LEU A 219 -6.90 11.14 -18.35
C LEU A 219 -6.18 12.00 -19.40
N PRO A 220 -6.59 12.04 -20.68
CA PRO A 220 -5.93 12.90 -21.67
C PRO A 220 -5.94 14.38 -21.28
N LEU A 221 -7.06 14.87 -20.73
CA LEU A 221 -7.19 16.25 -20.25
C LEU A 221 -6.30 16.51 -19.03
N GLN A 222 -6.20 15.55 -18.10
CA GLN A 222 -5.33 15.65 -16.93
C GLN A 222 -3.84 15.66 -17.31
N ILE A 223 -3.43 14.78 -18.24
CA ILE A 223 -2.08 14.76 -18.81
C ILE A 223 -1.72 16.12 -19.42
N GLY A 224 -2.62 16.69 -20.23
CA GLY A 224 -2.43 18.02 -20.82
C GLY A 224 -2.27 19.13 -19.76
N ARG A 225 -3.08 19.09 -18.69
CA ARG A 225 -2.95 20.05 -17.57
C ARG A 225 -1.64 19.91 -16.82
N ILE A 226 -1.14 18.69 -16.63
CA ILE A 226 0.13 18.44 -15.95
C ILE A 226 1.30 18.94 -16.80
N ARG A 227 1.30 18.68 -18.12
CA ARG A 227 2.30 19.22 -19.05
C ARG A 227 2.32 20.75 -19.05
N ALA A 228 1.16 21.40 -19.12
CA ALA A 228 1.08 22.87 -19.05
C ALA A 228 1.67 23.44 -17.74
N LYS A 229 1.45 22.76 -16.60
CA LYS A 229 2.07 23.14 -15.32
C LYS A 229 3.59 22.95 -15.33
N LEU A 230 4.08 21.88 -15.95
CA LEU A 230 5.51 21.60 -16.09
C LEU A 230 6.20 22.67 -16.97
N GLU A 231 5.56 23.09 -18.05
CA GLU A 231 6.01 24.20 -18.91
C GLU A 231 6.11 25.53 -18.14
N GLU A 232 5.07 25.89 -17.38
CA GLU A 232 5.08 27.09 -16.53
C GLU A 232 6.23 27.06 -15.51
N THR A 233 6.60 25.87 -15.03
CA THR A 233 7.66 25.68 -14.04
C THR A 233 9.07 25.64 -14.66
N THR A 234 9.19 25.35 -15.95
CA THR A 234 10.48 25.27 -16.69
C THR A 234 10.78 26.53 -17.49
N GLY A 235 9.76 27.34 -17.83
CA GLY A 235 9.91 28.51 -18.70
C GLY A 235 10.08 28.15 -20.19
N LEU A 236 9.93 26.88 -20.54
CA LEU A 236 10.00 26.37 -21.91
C LEU A 236 8.57 26.29 -22.48
N LYS A 237 8.31 26.98 -23.60
CA LYS A 237 7.11 26.78 -24.42
C LYS A 237 7.48 25.81 -25.55
N ILE A 238 6.80 24.68 -25.65
CA ILE A 238 6.92 23.84 -26.85
C ILE A 238 6.16 24.55 -27.98
N GLY A 239 6.85 24.80 -29.08
CA GLY A 239 6.28 25.42 -30.27
C GLY A 239 5.33 24.46 -31.00
N GLY A 240 4.14 24.97 -31.29
CA GLY A 240 3.29 24.71 -32.47
C GLY A 240 3.13 23.28 -32.97
#